data_AF-H1KBP3-F1
#
_entry.id   AF-H1KBP3-F1
#
_cell.length_a   1.000
_cell.length_b   1.000
_cell.length_c   1.000
_cell.angle_alpha   90.00
_cell.angle_beta   90.00
_cell.angle_gamma   90.00
#
_symmetry.space_group_name_H-M   'P 1'
#
loop_
_entity.id
_entity.type
_entity.pdbx_description
1 polymer ?
#
loop_
_entity_poly.entity_id
_entity_poly.type
_entity_poly.pdbx_seq_one_letter_code
_entity_poly.pdbx_strand_id
1 'polypeptide(L)'
;MPHMIERSPDDWESPAESLADRFPTKFRSKASTQGVLVTTDSRPRQIFWDSLGEFGTLTSVLARRDIVEVREQQEALYRDAEGVVRRHFFDFVVTFDDGTRRALAYKPRDRAEKVGFINFLTDLAERISPEIADEIVPLTEFDLPRATVQNAILIHDCQRDPPDDNCPSSDDLGHSAVFRSGGSGPSGVRG
;
A
#
# COMPACT_ATOMS: atom_id res chain seq x y z
N MET A 1 -13.40 -15.95 -25.99
CA MET A 1 -14.34 -15.98 -24.85
C MET A 1 -13.56 -16.47 -23.65
N PRO A 2 -13.21 -15.63 -22.65
CA PRO A 2 -12.59 -16.14 -21.45
C PRO A 2 -13.68 -16.86 -20.63
N HIS A 3 -13.39 -18.09 -20.19
CA HIS A 3 -14.26 -18.84 -19.29
C HIS A 3 -14.38 -18.06 -17.97
N MET A 4 -15.58 -17.55 -17.68
CA MET A 4 -15.97 -17.21 -16.32
C MET A 4 -15.87 -18.50 -15.51
N ILE A 5 -14.93 -18.55 -14.57
CA ILE A 5 -14.92 -19.59 -13.56
C ILE A 5 -16.06 -19.22 -12.61
N GLU A 6 -17.20 -19.92 -12.71
CA GLU A 6 -18.22 -19.90 -11.65
C GLU A 6 -17.58 -20.48 -10.39
N ARG A 7 -17.10 -19.63 -9.49
CA ARG A 7 -16.65 -20.04 -8.16
C ARG A 7 -17.88 -20.40 -7.34
N SER A 8 -17.91 -21.63 -6.84
CA SER A 8 -18.87 -22.06 -5.83
C SER A 8 -18.69 -21.17 -4.58
N PRO A 9 -19.77 -20.70 -3.93
CA PRO A 9 -19.70 -19.92 -2.69
C PRO A 9 -19.01 -20.65 -1.53
N ASP A 10 -18.81 -21.97 -1.63
CA ASP A 10 -18.27 -22.84 -0.58
C ASP A 10 -16.74 -23.06 -0.64
N ASP A 11 -16.05 -22.58 -1.69
CA ASP A 11 -14.61 -22.78 -1.83
C ASP A 11 -13.83 -21.58 -1.28
N TRP A 12 -13.76 -21.47 0.05
CA TRP A 12 -12.83 -20.53 0.69
C TRP A 12 -11.40 -20.88 0.28
N GLU A 13 -10.73 -19.94 -0.38
CA GLU A 13 -9.30 -20.02 -0.69
C GLU A 13 -8.52 -19.05 0.21
N SER A 14 -7.55 -19.59 0.94
CA SER A 14 -6.61 -18.76 1.69
C SER A 14 -5.78 -17.88 0.75
N PRO A 15 -5.48 -16.63 1.13
CA PRO A 15 -4.54 -15.81 0.38
C PRO A 15 -3.20 -16.52 0.23
N ALA A 16 -2.53 -16.28 -0.90
CA ALA A 16 -1.18 -16.72 -1.15
C ALA A 16 -0.22 -16.23 -0.05
N GLU A 17 0.81 -17.04 0.20
CA GLU A 17 1.86 -16.72 1.16
C GLU A 17 2.67 -15.50 0.72
N SER A 18 3.26 -14.84 1.71
CA SER A 18 4.18 -13.73 1.53
C SER A 18 5.44 -14.13 0.75
N LEU A 19 6.02 -13.17 0.04
CA LEU A 19 7.30 -13.32 -0.67
C LEU A 19 8.49 -12.81 0.15
N ALA A 20 8.30 -12.48 1.43
CA ALA A 20 9.31 -11.90 2.29
C ALA A 20 10.48 -12.85 2.56
N ASP A 21 11.71 -12.37 2.34
CA ASP A 21 12.93 -13.06 2.81
C ASP A 21 13.11 -12.89 4.33
N ARG A 22 12.52 -11.83 4.89
CA ARG A 22 12.53 -11.54 6.33
C ARG A 22 11.12 -11.23 6.84
N PHE A 23 10.62 -12.10 7.70
CA PHE A 23 9.35 -11.85 8.39
C PHE A 23 9.50 -10.83 9.54
N PRO A 24 8.44 -10.06 9.83
CA PRO A 24 8.35 -9.24 11.02
C PRO A 24 8.74 -10.00 12.29
N THR A 25 9.56 -9.36 13.12
CA THR A 25 9.97 -9.91 14.42
C THR A 25 9.09 -9.38 15.55
N LYS A 26 9.30 -9.82 16.79
CA LYS A 26 8.56 -9.31 17.96
C LYS A 26 8.65 -7.79 18.05
N PHE A 27 7.54 -7.16 18.44
CA PHE A 27 7.49 -5.72 18.70
C PHE A 27 8.66 -5.27 19.59
N ARG A 28 9.43 -4.30 19.09
CA ARG A 28 10.65 -3.82 19.76
C ARG A 28 10.39 -2.74 20.81
N SER A 29 9.22 -2.11 20.77
CA SER A 29 8.79 -1.08 21.72
C SER A 29 7.28 -0.85 21.67
N LYS A 30 6.74 -0.08 22.62
CA LYS A 30 5.32 0.35 22.64
C LYS A 30 4.90 1.19 21.43
N ALA A 31 5.86 1.79 20.72
CA ALA A 31 5.63 2.59 19.53
C ALA A 31 5.83 1.80 18.23
N SER A 32 6.18 0.51 18.31
CA SER A 32 6.32 -0.34 17.13
C SER A 32 4.94 -0.69 16.60
N THR A 33 4.77 -0.67 15.28
CA THR A 33 3.54 -1.05 14.59
C THR A 33 3.93 -1.92 13.42
N GLN A 34 3.32 -3.09 13.31
CA GLN A 34 3.58 -4.06 12.26
C GLN A 34 2.24 -4.67 11.87
N GLY A 35 2.12 -5.18 10.65
CA GLY A 35 0.88 -5.80 10.21
C GLY A 35 1.03 -6.55 8.90
N VAL A 36 -0.12 -7.01 8.42
CA VAL A 36 -0.29 -7.68 7.14
C VAL A 36 -1.41 -7.00 6.37
N LEU A 37 -1.20 -6.75 5.09
CA LEU A 37 -2.22 -6.36 4.13
C LEU A 37 -2.47 -7.54 3.19
N VAL A 38 -3.73 -7.85 2.90
CA VAL A 38 -4.09 -8.86 1.89
C VAL A 38 -4.53 -8.13 0.63
N THR A 39 -3.87 -8.40 -0.50
CA THR A 39 -4.21 -7.75 -1.78
C THR A 39 -5.59 -8.17 -2.28
N THR A 40 -6.21 -7.34 -3.10
CA THR A 40 -7.57 -7.52 -3.64
C THR A 40 -7.59 -7.97 -5.10
N ASP A 41 -6.41 -8.32 -5.64
CA ASP A 41 -6.28 -8.82 -7.01
C ASP A 41 -6.82 -10.26 -7.15
N SER A 42 -6.79 -10.80 -8.38
CA SER A 42 -7.31 -12.15 -8.67
C SER A 42 -6.66 -13.29 -7.88
N ARG A 43 -5.47 -13.07 -7.30
CA ARG A 43 -4.73 -14.01 -6.45
C ARG A 43 -4.25 -13.27 -5.19
N PRO A 44 -5.17 -13.01 -4.24
CA PRO A 44 -4.85 -12.29 -3.01
C PRO A 44 -3.60 -12.83 -2.34
N ARG A 45 -2.68 -11.95 -1.93
CA ARG A 45 -1.45 -12.31 -1.24
C ARG A 45 -1.30 -11.53 0.05
N GLN A 46 -0.73 -12.16 1.07
CA GLN A 46 -0.30 -11.51 2.30
C GLN A 46 0.99 -10.70 2.08
N ILE A 47 0.97 -9.41 2.38
CA ILE A 47 2.16 -8.54 2.34
C ILE A 47 2.40 -7.94 3.73
N PHE A 48 3.58 -8.22 4.29
CA PHE A 48 3.96 -7.71 5.62
C PHE A 48 4.57 -6.31 5.57
N TRP A 49 4.40 -5.57 6.67
CA TRP A 49 5.01 -4.25 6.88
C TRP A 49 5.35 -4.05 8.35
N ASP A 50 6.45 -3.31 8.61
CA ASP A 50 7.06 -3.17 9.94
C ASP A 50 6.97 -1.76 10.55
N SER A 51 6.32 -0.83 9.84
CA SER A 51 6.02 0.51 10.34
C SER A 51 4.83 1.17 9.63
N LEU A 52 4.25 2.21 10.24
CA LEU A 52 3.18 3.00 9.60
C LEU A 52 3.63 3.71 8.31
N GLY A 53 4.91 4.07 8.21
CA GLY A 53 5.47 4.66 6.99
C GLY A 53 5.61 3.64 5.86
N GLU A 54 6.00 2.41 6.20
CA GLU A 54 5.97 1.28 5.25
C GLU A 54 4.54 0.95 4.84
N PHE A 55 3.56 0.98 5.76
CA PHE A 55 2.15 0.82 5.40
C PHE A 55 1.68 1.91 4.43
N GLY A 56 2.06 3.17 4.66
CA GLY A 56 1.78 4.27 3.75
C GLY A 56 2.43 4.10 2.38
N THR A 57 3.66 3.56 2.35
CA THR A 57 4.36 3.19 1.11
C THR A 57 3.59 2.10 0.38
N LEU A 58 3.28 0.99 1.06
CA LEU A 58 2.61 -0.19 0.53
C LEU A 58 1.25 0.16 -0.09
N THR A 59 0.41 0.87 0.66
CA THR A 59 -0.91 1.30 0.16
C THR A 59 -0.78 2.19 -1.06
N SER A 60 0.17 3.13 -1.05
CA SER A 60 0.41 4.03 -2.18
C SER A 60 0.91 3.30 -3.43
N VAL A 61 1.76 2.28 -3.30
CA VAL A 61 2.23 1.49 -4.45
C VAL A 61 1.13 0.56 -4.99
N LEU A 62 0.35 -0.08 -4.12
CA LEU A 62 -0.75 -0.95 -4.55
C LEU A 62 -1.89 -0.19 -5.24
N ALA A 63 -2.07 1.09 -4.94
CA ALA A 63 -3.04 1.94 -5.62
C ALA A 63 -2.62 2.34 -7.05
N ARG A 64 -1.36 2.12 -7.43
CA ARG A 64 -0.85 2.47 -8.76
C ARG A 64 -1.11 1.35 -9.76
N ARG A 65 -1.56 1.72 -10.96
CA ARG A 65 -1.89 0.75 -12.02
C ARG A 65 -0.69 0.29 -12.84
N ASP A 66 0.40 1.04 -12.82
CA ASP A 66 1.63 0.74 -13.54
C ASP A 66 2.58 -0.17 -12.74
N ILE A 67 2.22 -0.54 -11.51
CA ILE A 67 2.94 -1.51 -10.69
C ILE A 67 2.20 -2.84 -10.78
N VAL A 68 2.90 -3.88 -11.25
CA VAL A 68 2.33 -5.21 -11.49
C VAL A 68 2.71 -6.23 -10.43
N GLU A 69 3.76 -5.96 -9.64
CA GLU A 69 4.21 -6.82 -8.55
C GLU A 69 4.81 -6.00 -7.41
N VAL A 70 4.55 -6.45 -6.18
CA VAL A 70 5.15 -5.91 -4.95
C VAL A 70 5.69 -7.06 -4.11
N ARG A 71 6.99 -7.04 -3.81
CA ARG A 71 7.68 -8.03 -2.98
C ARG A 71 8.25 -7.32 -1.75
N GLU A 72 7.81 -7.64 -0.56
CA GLU A 72 8.24 -6.99 0.68
C GLU A 72 9.52 -7.62 1.26
N GLN A 73 10.29 -6.85 2.03
CA GLN A 73 11.39 -7.36 2.87
C GLN A 73 12.42 -8.23 2.09
N GLN A 74 12.78 -7.80 0.88
CA GLN A 74 13.65 -8.54 -0.02
C GLN A 74 15.12 -8.38 0.34
N GLU A 75 15.85 -9.50 0.40
CA GLU A 75 17.27 -9.56 0.71
C GLU A 75 18.13 -9.12 -0.48
N ALA A 76 19.08 -8.24 -0.21
CA ALA A 76 20.13 -7.87 -1.14
C ALA A 76 21.50 -8.12 -0.50
N LEU A 77 22.27 -9.02 -1.12
CA LEU A 77 23.66 -9.25 -0.78
C LEU A 77 24.55 -8.29 -1.58
N TYR A 78 25.52 -7.68 -0.92
CA TYR A 78 26.48 -6.76 -1.56
C TYR A 78 27.84 -6.88 -0.87
N ARG A 79 28.91 -6.43 -1.53
CA ARG A 79 30.24 -6.31 -0.90
C ARG A 79 30.46 -4.87 -0.47
N ASP A 80 30.86 -4.64 0.77
CA ASP A 80 31.25 -3.31 1.23
C ASP A 80 32.62 -2.87 0.67
N ALA A 81 33.06 -1.65 1.02
CA ALA A 81 34.33 -1.10 0.57
C ALA A 81 35.55 -1.95 0.98
N GLU A 82 35.41 -2.70 2.08
CA GLU A 82 36.41 -3.64 2.60
C GLU A 82 36.30 -5.04 1.95
N GLY A 83 35.38 -5.24 1.01
CA GLY A 83 35.16 -6.50 0.29
C GLY A 83 34.34 -7.54 1.07
N VAL A 84 33.84 -7.19 2.25
CA VAL A 84 33.05 -8.08 3.12
C VAL A 84 31.64 -8.18 2.57
N VAL A 85 31.12 -9.41 2.48
CA VAL A 85 29.73 -9.64 2.10
C VAL A 85 28.81 -9.17 3.23
N ARG A 86 27.98 -8.20 2.91
CA ARG A 86 26.95 -7.62 3.76
C ARG A 86 25.58 -7.91 3.17
N ARG A 87 24.58 -7.64 4.00
CA ARG A 87 23.17 -7.85 3.68
C ARG A 87 22.38 -6.60 4.00
N HIS A 88 21.55 -6.20 3.04
CA HIS A 88 20.52 -5.21 3.21
C HIS A 88 19.15 -5.86 2.96
N PHE A 89 18.09 -5.31 3.55
CA PHE A 89 16.71 -5.70 3.27
C PHE A 89 15.97 -4.45 2.83
N PHE A 90 15.43 -4.46 1.62
CA PHE A 90 14.55 -3.39 1.16
C PHE A 90 13.15 -3.63 1.69
N ASP A 91 12.46 -2.54 2.03
CA ASP A 91 11.09 -2.65 2.53
C ASP A 91 10.18 -3.23 1.45
N PHE A 92 10.35 -2.78 0.20
CA PHE A 92 9.66 -3.33 -0.97
C PHE A 92 10.56 -3.32 -2.21
N VAL A 93 10.42 -4.32 -3.08
CA VAL A 93 10.83 -4.29 -4.48
C VAL A 93 9.56 -4.32 -5.31
N VAL A 94 9.39 -3.31 -6.15
CA VAL A 94 8.21 -3.18 -7.02
C VAL A 94 8.62 -3.36 -8.47
N THR A 95 7.81 -4.11 -9.22
CA THR A 95 7.98 -4.32 -10.66
C THR A 95 6.93 -3.50 -11.41
N PHE A 96 7.39 -2.69 -12.36
CA PHE A 96 6.55 -1.88 -13.23
C PHE A 96 6.06 -2.71 -14.44
N ASP A 97 5.02 -2.23 -15.11
CA ASP A 97 4.45 -2.88 -16.31
C ASP A 97 5.42 -2.97 -17.50
N ASP A 98 6.43 -2.08 -17.55
CA ASP A 98 7.54 -2.12 -18.50
C ASP A 98 8.67 -3.10 -18.11
N GLY A 99 8.55 -3.78 -16.96
CA GLY A 99 9.50 -4.74 -16.43
C GLY A 99 10.59 -4.14 -15.53
N THR A 100 10.66 -2.80 -15.40
CA THR A 100 11.62 -2.12 -14.53
C THR A 100 11.33 -2.45 -13.06
N ARG A 101 12.38 -2.70 -12.27
CA ARG A 101 12.29 -3.00 -10.85
C ARG A 101 12.92 -1.91 -10.01
N ARG A 102 12.18 -1.44 -9.01
CA ARG A 102 12.64 -0.43 -8.06
C ARG A 102 12.63 -0.97 -6.64
N ALA A 103 13.75 -0.86 -5.96
CA ALA A 103 13.90 -1.20 -4.56
C ALA A 103 13.61 0.04 -3.69
N LEU A 104 12.51 0.00 -2.96
CA LEU A 104 12.03 1.07 -2.09
C LEU A 104 12.54 0.89 -0.67
N ALA A 105 13.05 1.96 -0.08
CA ALA A 105 13.54 1.95 1.29
C ALA A 105 13.03 3.19 2.04
N TYR A 106 12.12 2.98 2.99
CA TYR A 106 11.49 4.02 3.79
C TYR A 106 12.29 4.34 5.04
N LYS A 107 12.45 5.64 5.34
CA LYS A 107 12.96 6.10 6.62
C LYS A 107 12.44 7.51 6.93
N PRO A 108 11.96 7.76 8.17
CA PRO A 108 11.58 9.12 8.55
C PRO A 108 12.73 10.10 8.35
N ARG A 109 12.48 11.29 7.83
CA ARG A 109 13.54 12.21 7.34
C ARG A 109 14.56 12.54 8.41
N ASP A 110 14.14 12.91 9.61
CA ASP A 110 15.04 13.22 10.72
C ASP A 110 15.97 12.04 11.05
N ARG A 111 15.45 10.80 10.92
CA ARG A 111 16.24 9.59 11.12
C ARG A 111 17.13 9.28 9.92
N ALA A 112 16.66 9.55 8.70
CA ALA A 112 17.43 9.38 7.48
C ALA A 112 18.67 10.29 7.48
N GLU A 113 18.50 11.55 7.85
CA GLU A 113 19.58 12.54 7.97
C GLU A 113 20.58 12.14 9.07
N LYS A 114 20.08 11.79 10.27
CA LYS A 114 20.93 11.41 11.41
C LYS A 114 21.87 10.25 11.12
N VAL A 115 21.47 9.30 10.27
CA VAL A 115 22.26 8.09 9.97
C VAL A 115 22.88 8.11 8.58
N GLY A 116 22.81 9.23 7.85
CA GLY A 116 23.34 9.32 6.49
C GLY A 116 22.70 8.33 5.51
N PHE A 117 21.40 8.07 5.65
CA PHE A 117 20.69 7.00 4.95
C PHE A 117 20.75 7.13 3.43
N ILE A 118 20.61 8.35 2.90
CA ILE A 118 20.69 8.60 1.46
C ILE A 118 22.08 8.26 0.93
N ASN A 119 23.15 8.72 1.61
CA ASN A 119 24.53 8.40 1.22
C ASN A 119 24.78 6.89 1.24
N PHE A 120 24.26 6.19 2.26
CA PHE A 120 24.32 4.73 2.33
C PHE A 120 23.63 4.06 1.13
N LEU A 121 22.42 4.51 0.75
CA LEU A 121 21.70 3.93 -0.38
C LEU A 121 22.33 4.27 -1.73
N THR A 122 22.92 5.46 -1.88
CA THR A 122 23.71 5.82 -3.07
C THR A 122 24.91 4.89 -3.23
N ASP A 123 25.66 4.66 -2.16
CA ASP A 123 26.79 3.73 -2.14
C ASP A 123 26.35 2.28 -2.38
N LEU A 124 25.19 1.89 -1.85
CA LEU A 124 24.60 0.57 -2.09
C LEU A 124 24.17 0.37 -3.55
N ALA A 125 23.65 1.41 -4.22
CA ALA A 125 23.20 1.35 -5.60
C ALA A 125 24.33 0.99 -6.57
N GLU A 126 25.58 1.37 -6.28
CA GLU A 126 26.75 1.00 -7.09
C GLU A 126 27.16 -0.46 -6.93
N ARG A 127 26.64 -1.16 -5.91
CA ARG A 127 27.13 -2.48 -5.46
C ARG A 127 26.09 -3.57 -5.51
N ILE A 128 24.82 -3.21 -5.60
CA ILE A 128 23.72 -4.16 -5.63
C ILE A 128 23.66 -4.89 -6.97
N SER A 129 23.26 -6.16 -6.94
CA SER A 129 23.00 -6.92 -8.17
C SER A 129 21.80 -6.31 -8.91
N PRO A 130 21.91 -6.08 -10.23
CA PRO A 130 20.77 -5.74 -11.07
C PRO A 130 19.67 -6.81 -11.04
N GLU A 131 19.95 -8.03 -10.61
CA GLU A 131 18.92 -9.07 -10.42
C GLU A 131 17.94 -8.73 -9.29
N ILE A 132 18.30 -7.84 -8.36
CA ILE A 132 17.39 -7.39 -7.30
C ILE A 132 16.51 -6.23 -7.80
N ALA A 133 17.13 -5.16 -8.29
CA ALA A 133 16.45 -3.99 -8.79
C ALA A 133 17.35 -3.19 -9.75
N ASP A 134 16.71 -2.43 -10.63
CA ASP A 134 17.37 -1.54 -11.57
C ASP A 134 17.68 -0.18 -10.93
N GLU A 135 16.86 0.23 -9.95
CA GLU A 135 17.03 1.48 -9.20
C GLU A 135 16.71 1.30 -7.70
N ILE A 136 17.38 2.08 -6.84
CA ILE A 136 17.04 2.22 -5.42
C ILE A 136 16.34 3.57 -5.21
N VAL A 137 15.18 3.57 -4.57
CA VAL A 137 14.40 4.76 -4.27
C VAL A 137 14.30 4.95 -2.75
N PRO A 138 15.02 5.93 -2.17
CA PRO A 138 14.80 6.33 -0.80
C PRO A 138 13.45 7.04 -0.66
N LEU A 139 12.71 6.71 0.40
CA LEU A 139 11.43 7.34 0.72
C LEU A 139 11.42 7.88 2.14
N THR A 140 10.75 9.01 2.30
CA THR A 140 10.45 9.63 3.59
C THR A 140 8.96 9.95 3.68
N GLU A 141 8.51 10.42 4.84
CA GLU A 141 7.16 10.95 5.05
C GLU A 141 6.83 12.16 4.16
N PHE A 142 7.81 12.84 3.59
CA PHE A 142 7.60 13.95 2.66
C PHE A 142 7.27 13.49 1.24
N ASP A 143 7.76 12.31 0.86
CA ASP A 143 7.48 11.68 -0.43
C ASP A 143 6.10 11.00 -0.45
N LEU A 144 5.52 10.79 0.74
CA LEU A 144 4.21 10.20 0.96
C LEU A 144 3.30 11.17 1.73
N PRO A 145 2.85 12.28 1.11
CA PRO A 145 1.93 13.19 1.76
C PRO A 145 0.68 12.46 2.28
N ARG A 146 0.18 12.89 3.44
CA ARG A 146 -0.97 12.25 4.10
C ARG A 146 -2.18 12.08 3.19
N ALA A 147 -2.48 13.07 2.34
CA ALA A 147 -3.58 13.00 1.39
C ALA A 147 -3.38 11.88 0.35
N THR A 148 -2.16 11.69 -0.15
CA THR A 148 -1.81 10.60 -1.07
C THR A 148 -2.08 9.25 -0.42
N VAL A 149 -1.59 9.05 0.80
CA VAL A 149 -1.78 7.79 1.54
C VAL A 149 -3.26 7.54 1.84
N GLN A 150 -4.00 8.56 2.27
CA GLN A 150 -5.43 8.44 2.55
C GLN A 150 -6.24 8.10 1.29
N ASN A 151 -5.94 8.73 0.15
CA ASN A 151 -6.59 8.41 -1.12
C ASN A 151 -6.25 6.98 -1.57
N ALA A 152 -5.00 6.55 -1.40
CA ALA A 152 -4.58 5.19 -1.72
C ALA A 152 -5.31 4.14 -0.87
N ILE A 153 -5.51 4.41 0.42
CA ILE A 153 -6.31 3.55 1.31
C ILE A 153 -7.77 3.48 0.81
N LEU A 154 -8.38 4.62 0.45
CA LEU A 154 -9.74 4.63 -0.08
C LEU A 154 -9.88 3.83 -1.38
N ILE A 155 -8.89 3.89 -2.27
CA ILE A 155 -8.87 3.07 -3.49
C ILE A 155 -8.87 1.59 -3.12
N HIS A 156 -8.03 1.18 -2.16
CA HIS A 156 -7.97 -0.20 -1.71
C HIS A 156 -9.27 -0.67 -1.04
N ASP A 157 -9.89 0.18 -0.20
CA ASP A 157 -11.17 -0.12 0.44
C ASP A 157 -12.28 -0.33 -0.59
N CYS A 158 -12.37 0.54 -1.61
CA CYS A 158 -13.33 0.40 -2.72
C CYS A 158 -13.06 -0.84 -3.59
N GLN A 159 -11.81 -1.29 -3.71
CA GLN A 159 -11.48 -2.52 -4.44
C GLN A 159 -11.83 -3.77 -3.65
N ARG A 160 -11.71 -3.73 -2.32
CA ARG A 160 -12.07 -4.85 -1.45
C ARG A 160 -13.57 -5.06 -1.42
N ASP A 161 -14.32 -3.97 -1.29
CA ASP A 161 -15.77 -3.95 -1.20
C ASP A 161 -16.34 -3.13 -2.37
N PRO A 162 -16.34 -3.67 -3.61
CA PRO A 162 -16.88 -2.94 -4.76
C PRO A 162 -18.36 -2.62 -4.53
N PRO A 163 -18.83 -1.44 -4.97
CA PRO A 163 -20.26 -1.12 -4.90
C PRO A 163 -21.05 -2.17 -5.68
N ASP A 164 -22.13 -2.70 -5.08
CA ASP A 164 -23.06 -3.57 -5.79
C ASP A 164 -23.60 -2.87 -7.04
N ASP A 165 -23.62 -3.56 -8.18
CA ASP A 165 -24.28 -3.09 -9.41
C ASP A 165 -25.80 -2.85 -9.22
N ASN A 166 -26.36 -3.33 -8.10
CA ASN A 166 -27.75 -3.11 -7.67
C ASN A 166 -27.94 -1.89 -6.76
N CYS A 167 -26.91 -1.07 -6.53
CA CYS A 167 -27.12 0.22 -5.87
C CYS A 167 -27.99 1.07 -6.79
N PRO A 168 -29.25 1.41 -6.41
CA PRO A 168 -30.14 2.15 -7.30
C PRO A 168 -29.46 3.45 -7.69
N SER A 169 -29.36 3.70 -8.99
CA SER A 169 -28.79 4.94 -9.48
C SER A 169 -29.63 6.10 -8.91
N SER A 170 -29.04 7.28 -8.76
CA SER A 170 -29.80 8.48 -8.38
C SER A 170 -30.99 8.75 -9.31
N ASP A 171 -30.94 8.18 -10.51
CA ASP A 171 -31.95 8.31 -11.55
C ASP A 171 -33.13 7.34 -11.31
N ASP A 172 -32.92 6.25 -10.55
CA ASP A 172 -33.95 5.31 -10.11
C ASP A 172 -34.71 5.81 -8.86
N LEU A 173 -34.17 6.81 -8.17
CA LEU A 173 -34.86 7.52 -7.10
C LEU A 173 -35.84 8.53 -7.72
N GLY A 174 -36.95 7.98 -8.22
CA GLY A 174 -38.08 8.76 -8.73
C GLY A 174 -38.39 9.95 -7.83
N HIS A 175 -38.59 11.11 -8.46
CA HIS A 175 -38.91 12.41 -7.88
C HIS A 175 -39.82 12.35 -6.64
N SER A 176 -39.23 12.21 -5.45
CA SER A 176 -39.97 12.24 -4.18
C SER A 176 -39.02 12.47 -3.00
N ALA A 177 -38.21 13.52 -3.08
CA ALA A 177 -37.60 14.11 -1.90
C ALA A 177 -37.86 15.62 -1.91
N VAL A 178 -39.13 16.01 -1.78
CA VAL A 178 -39.48 17.38 -1.42
C VAL A 178 -39.00 17.60 0.01
N PHE A 179 -37.86 18.26 0.16
CA PHE A 179 -37.39 18.80 1.42
C PHE A 179 -38.45 19.79 1.93
N ARG A 180 -39.30 19.37 2.88
CA ARG A 180 -40.19 20.29 3.57
C ARG A 180 -39.36 21.11 4.55
N SER A 181 -38.95 22.31 4.13
CA SER A 181 -38.50 23.36 5.02
C SER A 181 -39.61 23.65 6.04
N GLY A 182 -39.33 23.41 7.33
CA GLY A 182 -40.24 23.74 8.43
C GLY A 182 -40.52 25.24 8.46
N GLY A 183 -41.69 25.62 7.93
CA GLY A 183 -42.21 26.99 7.97
C GLY A 183 -42.70 27.36 9.36
N SER A 184 -42.32 28.56 9.76
CA SER A 184 -42.71 29.33 10.94
C SER A 184 -44.16 29.14 11.39
N GLY A 185 -44.35 28.88 12.68
CA GLY A 185 -45.67 28.88 13.33
C GLY A 185 -46.29 30.29 13.38
N PRO A 186 -47.61 30.43 13.23
CA PRO A 186 -48.24 31.73 13.13
C PRO A 186 -48.48 32.36 14.51
N SER A 187 -48.14 33.64 14.58
CA SER A 187 -48.75 34.62 15.48
C SER A 187 -50.25 34.74 15.16
N GLY A 188 -51.12 34.68 16.17
CA GLY A 188 -52.56 34.87 16.01
C GLY A 188 -53.26 34.96 17.37
N VAL A 189 -53.90 36.10 17.61
CA VAL A 189 -54.39 36.62 18.89
C VAL A 189 -55.92 36.51 19.00
N ARG A 190 -56.41 36.43 20.25
CA ARG A 190 -57.74 36.79 20.82
C ARG A 190 -58.87 35.76 20.85
N GLY A 191 -59.33 35.56 22.09
CA GLY A 191 -60.68 35.28 22.58
C GLY A 191 -60.71 35.66 24.06
#